data_AF-A0A931E8U1-F1
#
_entry.id   AF-A0A931E8U1-F1
#
_cell.length_a   1.000
_cell.length_b   1.000
_cell.length_c   1.000
_cell.angle_alpha   90.00
_cell.angle_beta   90.00
_cell.angle_gamma   90.00
#
_symmetry.space_group_name_H-M   'P 1'
#
loop_
_entity.id
_entity.type
_entity.pdbx_description
1 polymer ?
#
loop_
_entity_poly.entity_id
_entity_poly.type
_entity_poly.pdbx_seq_one_letter_code
_entity_poly.pdbx_strand_id
1 'polypeptide(L)'
;MKNDKNLQFITRSISDTGQLIIYRNFGNDRKQAIGIKNEFQVDEDGLLHIPLSSQYEENITTSVFPVELFFYKKGKPFYLTANGFAMKEKSEENSQLSVKMENVEFVDTADYSNNSFGGFLRKSVKMMASFM
;
A
#
# COMPACT_ATOMS: atom_id res chain seq x y z
N MET A 1 6.13 5.43 23.54
CA MET A 1 6.11 4.59 22.32
C MET A 1 5.17 3.42 22.53
N LYS A 2 4.02 3.39 21.85
CA LYS A 2 3.16 2.19 21.85
C LYS A 2 3.86 1.12 21.02
N ASN A 3 4.22 0.01 21.64
CA ASN A 3 4.69 -1.20 20.96
C ASN A 3 3.51 -1.84 20.19
N ASP A 4 3.08 -1.19 19.11
CA ASP A 4 2.07 -1.77 18.23
C ASP A 4 2.74 -2.85 17.37
N LYS A 5 2.62 -4.10 17.82
CA LYS A 5 3.15 -5.27 17.12
C LYS A 5 2.57 -5.39 15.70
N ASN A 6 1.34 -4.91 15.48
CA ASN A 6 0.73 -4.96 14.15
C ASN A 6 1.38 -3.95 13.23
N LEU A 7 1.62 -2.72 13.71
CA LEU A 7 2.35 -1.71 12.94
C LEU A 7 3.76 -2.20 12.58
N GLN A 8 4.50 -2.75 13.55
CA GLN A 8 5.83 -3.30 13.30
C GLN A 8 5.81 -4.43 12.25
N PHE A 9 4.81 -5.31 12.31
CA PHE A 9 4.65 -6.37 11.32
C PHE A 9 4.34 -5.82 9.92
N ILE A 10 3.42 -4.85 9.82
CA ILE A 10 3.03 -4.22 8.55
C ILE A 10 4.22 -3.49 7.94
N THR A 11 4.90 -2.64 8.72
CA THR A 11 6.09 -1.90 8.27
C THR A 11 7.16 -2.85 7.76
N ARG A 12 7.48 -3.91 8.51
CA ARG A 12 8.44 -4.93 8.07
C ARG A 12 8.01 -5.63 6.78
N SER A 13 6.75 -6.00 6.67
CA SER A 13 6.21 -6.68 5.48
C SER A 13 6.27 -5.80 4.24
N ILE A 14 5.93 -4.52 4.39
CA ILE A 14 6.03 -3.50 3.33
C ILE A 14 7.49 -3.29 2.91
N SER A 15 8.43 -3.18 3.85
CA SER A 15 9.85 -3.08 3.53
C SER A 15 10.38 -4.32 2.80
N ASP A 16 9.84 -5.51 3.10
CA ASP A 16 10.24 -6.76 2.47
C ASP A 16 9.79 -6.90 1.01
N THR A 17 8.70 -6.23 0.59
CA THR A 17 8.21 -6.28 -0.80
C THR A 17 9.04 -5.39 -1.73
N GLY A 18 9.44 -4.20 -1.30
CA GLY A 18 10.33 -3.30 -2.05
C GLY A 18 9.80 -2.77 -3.39
N GLN A 19 8.60 -3.16 -3.81
CA GLN A 19 7.88 -2.55 -4.93
C GLN A 19 6.42 -2.31 -4.53
N LEU A 20 5.93 -1.13 -4.91
CA LEU A 20 4.59 -0.63 -4.65
C LEU A 20 3.96 -0.17 -5.97
N ILE A 21 2.73 -0.59 -6.24
CA ILE A 21 1.89 -0.03 -7.29
C ILE A 21 0.79 0.79 -6.61
N ILE A 22 0.59 2.01 -7.10
CA ILE A 22 -0.33 2.97 -6.50
C ILE A 22 -1.47 3.22 -7.48
N TYR A 23 -2.69 3.08 -6.98
CA TYR A 23 -3.90 3.38 -7.72
C TYR A 23 -4.68 4.48 -7.01
N ARG A 24 -5.13 5.47 -7.78
CA ARG A 24 -6.21 6.36 -7.38
C ARG A 24 -7.53 5.63 -7.58
N ASN A 25 -8.37 5.62 -6.56
CA ASN A 25 -9.71 5.04 -6.64
C ASN A 25 -10.73 6.15 -6.95
N PHE A 26 -11.65 5.92 -7.89
CA PHE A 26 -12.74 6.84 -8.22
C PHE A 26 -14.11 6.34 -7.74
N GLY A 27 -14.16 5.18 -7.07
CA GLY A 27 -15.40 4.46 -6.79
C GLY A 27 -15.89 3.63 -7.99
N ASN A 28 -16.90 2.79 -7.76
CA ASN A 28 -17.54 1.93 -8.78
C ASN A 28 -16.55 1.08 -9.61
N ASP A 29 -15.57 0.45 -8.94
CA ASP A 29 -14.52 -0.39 -9.53
C ASP A 29 -13.58 0.33 -10.52
N ARG A 30 -13.65 1.66 -10.61
CA ARG A 30 -12.75 2.45 -11.46
C ARG A 30 -11.53 2.86 -10.67
N LYS A 31 -10.36 2.44 -11.17
CA LYS A 31 -9.07 2.84 -10.64
C LYS A 31 -8.13 3.32 -11.74
N GLN A 32 -7.28 4.28 -11.41
CA GLN A 32 -6.23 4.79 -12.31
C GLN A 32 -4.88 4.55 -11.66
N ALA A 33 -3.98 3.91 -12.39
CA ALA A 33 -2.59 3.75 -11.95
C ALA A 33 -1.91 5.13 -11.90
N ILE A 34 -1.34 5.45 -10.74
CA ILE A 34 -0.51 6.64 -10.55
C ILE A 34 0.91 6.32 -11.01
N GLY A 35 1.47 5.22 -10.49
CA GLY A 35 2.82 4.80 -10.81
C GLY A 35 3.25 3.55 -10.05
N ILE A 36 4.48 3.12 -10.34
CA ILE A 36 5.18 2.05 -9.64
C ILE A 36 6.36 2.69 -8.89
N LYS A 37 6.52 2.36 -7.62
CA LYS A 37 7.53 2.93 -6.73
C LYS A 37 8.36 1.84 -6.07
N ASN A 38 9.66 2.08 -6.01
CA ASN A 38 10.62 1.25 -5.25
C ASN A 38 11.13 1.98 -4.00
N GLU A 39 10.85 3.28 -3.89
CA GLU A 39 11.23 4.14 -2.79
C GLU A 39 9.95 4.61 -2.09
N PHE A 40 9.77 4.22 -0.83
CA PHE A 40 8.69 4.63 0.05
C PHE A 40 9.09 4.29 1.50
N GLN A 41 8.51 5.00 2.46
CA GLN A 41 8.82 4.81 3.88
C GLN A 41 7.55 4.85 4.72
N VAL A 42 7.46 3.99 5.72
CA VAL A 42 6.42 4.09 6.76
C VAL A 42 7.04 4.79 7.97
N ASP A 43 6.41 5.86 8.46
CA ASP A 43 6.86 6.58 9.64
C ASP A 43 6.40 5.94 10.96
N GLU A 44 6.73 6.61 12.08
CA GLU A 44 6.38 6.13 13.43
C GLU A 44 4.88 6.15 13.72
N ASP A 45 4.11 6.98 13.00
CA ASP A 45 2.67 7.11 13.12
C ASP A 45 1.91 6.15 12.17
N GLY A 46 2.65 5.41 11.34
CA GLY A 46 2.11 4.46 10.37
C GLY A 46 1.63 5.09 9.05
N LEU A 47 2.02 6.33 8.78
CA LEU A 47 1.81 6.95 7.48
C LEU A 47 2.87 6.47 6.49
N LEU A 48 2.41 6.14 5.28
CA LEU A 48 3.27 5.76 4.17
C LEU A 48 3.59 6.98 3.31
N HIS A 49 4.86 7.34 3.28
CA HIS A 49 5.44 8.43 2.49
C HIS A 49 5.93 7.92 1.15
N ILE A 50 5.48 8.57 0.07
CA ILE A 50 5.77 8.17 -1.31
C ILE A 50 6.19 9.40 -2.13
N PRO A 51 7.40 9.45 -2.71
CA PRO A 51 7.82 10.57 -3.54
C PRO A 51 7.06 10.59 -4.88
N LEU A 52 6.65 11.79 -5.30
CA LEU A 52 6.17 12.03 -6.66
C LEU A 52 7.36 12.38 -7.54
N SER A 53 7.67 11.53 -8.52
CA SER A 53 8.92 11.58 -9.29
C SER A 53 8.72 12.06 -10.72
N SER A 54 7.48 12.32 -11.14
CA SER A 54 7.18 12.77 -12.49
C SER A 54 6.08 13.83 -12.52
N GLN A 55 6.13 14.70 -13.53
CA GLN A 55 5.06 15.68 -13.79
C GLN A 55 3.70 15.02 -14.01
N TYR A 56 3.66 13.80 -14.57
CA TYR A 56 2.43 13.06 -14.73
C TYR A 56 1.78 12.77 -13.38
N GLU A 57 2.53 12.20 -12.44
CA GLU A 57 2.05 11.89 -11.09
C GLU A 57 1.61 13.16 -10.34
N GLU A 58 2.38 14.24 -10.49
CA GLU A 58 2.05 15.56 -9.95
C GLU A 58 0.69 16.08 -10.44
N ASN A 59 0.39 15.88 -11.72
CA ASN A 59 -0.82 16.43 -12.36
C ASN A 59 -2.08 15.60 -12.07
N ILE A 60 -1.94 14.29 -11.84
CA ILE A 60 -3.11 13.41 -11.62
C ILE A 60 -3.47 13.24 -10.13
N THR A 61 -2.60 13.69 -9.23
CA THR A 61 -2.82 13.66 -7.78
C THR A 61 -3.51 14.94 -7.30
N THR A 62 -4.54 14.80 -6.47
CA THR A 62 -5.26 15.93 -5.86
C THR A 62 -4.84 16.12 -4.40
N SER A 63 -5.38 17.14 -3.71
CA SER A 63 -5.05 17.43 -2.31
C SER A 63 -5.28 16.23 -1.40
N VAL A 64 -6.48 15.63 -1.45
CA VAL A 64 -6.83 14.40 -0.75
C VAL A 64 -7.62 13.50 -1.70
N PHE A 65 -7.31 12.20 -1.73
CA PHE A 65 -8.03 11.23 -2.55
C PHE A 65 -7.89 9.80 -2.02
N PRO A 66 -8.89 8.93 -2.25
CA PRO A 66 -8.81 7.53 -1.86
C PRO A 66 -7.82 6.77 -2.77
N VAL A 67 -7.08 5.86 -2.16
CA VAL A 67 -6.04 5.07 -2.84
C VAL A 67 -6.17 3.58 -2.54
N GLU A 68 -5.69 2.80 -3.50
CA GLU A 68 -5.42 1.38 -3.36
C GLU A 68 -3.93 1.16 -3.64
N LEU A 69 -3.28 0.42 -2.76
CA LEU A 69 -1.86 0.13 -2.77
C LEU A 69 -1.66 -1.37 -2.95
N PHE A 70 -0.73 -1.74 -3.83
CA PHE A 70 -0.37 -3.13 -4.07
C PHE A 70 1.14 -3.31 -3.88
N PHE A 71 1.53 -4.02 -2.83
CA PHE A 71 2.91 -4.29 -2.46
C PHE A 71 3.30 -5.69 -2.89
N TYR A 72 4.36 -5.81 -3.69
CA TYR A 72 4.78 -7.09 -4.26
C TYR A 72 6.29 -7.16 -4.43
N LYS A 73 6.86 -8.37 -4.36
CA LYS A 73 8.22 -8.66 -4.82
C LYS A 73 8.24 -9.98 -5.54
N LYS A 74 8.87 -10.02 -6.71
CA LYS A 74 9.12 -11.30 -7.37
C LYS A 74 9.97 -12.20 -6.46
N GLY A 75 9.52 -13.44 -6.27
CA GLY A 75 10.19 -14.44 -5.43
C GLY A 75 9.82 -14.40 -3.95
N LYS A 76 8.96 -13.47 -3.51
CA LYS A 76 8.34 -13.55 -2.17
C LYS A 76 7.04 -14.37 -2.25
N PRO A 77 6.77 -15.22 -1.24
CA PRO A 77 5.56 -16.04 -1.19
C PRO A 77 4.35 -15.25 -0.68
N PHE A 78 4.32 -13.92 -0.85
CA PHE A 78 3.20 -13.11 -0.40
C PHE A 78 3.14 -11.79 -1.15
N TYR A 79 1.97 -11.16 -1.10
CA TYR A 79 1.77 -9.76 -1.44
C TYR A 79 0.89 -9.09 -0.38
N LEU A 80 0.92 -7.76 -0.32
CA LEU A 80 0.01 -7.00 0.51
C LEU A 80 -0.83 -6.08 -0.35
N THR A 81 -2.08 -5.91 0.03
CA THR A 81 -2.93 -4.85 -0.51
C THR A 81 -3.37 -3.94 0.60
N ALA A 82 -3.35 -2.64 0.38
CA ALA A 82 -3.90 -1.69 1.33
C ALA A 82 -4.84 -0.71 0.65
N ASN A 83 -5.81 -0.20 1.40
CA ASN A 83 -6.63 0.93 0.99
C ASN A 83 -6.54 2.03 2.05
N GLY A 84 -6.86 3.25 1.64
CA GLY A 84 -6.86 4.39 2.54
C GLY A 84 -6.97 5.71 1.80
N PHE A 85 -6.47 6.77 2.42
CA PHE A 85 -6.50 8.11 1.86
C PHE A 85 -5.08 8.66 1.72
N ALA A 86 -4.77 9.13 0.52
CA ALA A 86 -3.54 9.85 0.23
C ALA A 86 -3.78 11.36 0.34
N MET A 87 -2.83 12.05 0.96
CA MET A 87 -2.73 13.49 0.97
C MET A 87 -1.49 13.90 0.19
N LYS A 88 -1.64 14.83 -0.75
CA LYS A 88 -0.51 15.41 -1.47
C LYS A 88 0.12 16.52 -0.63
N GLU A 89 1.39 16.33 -0.29
CA GLU A 89 2.21 17.31 0.40
C GLU A 89 3.18 17.94 -0.61
N LYS A 90 3.25 19.27 -0.60
CA LYS A 90 4.16 20.02 -1.46
C LYS A 90 5.20 20.69 -0.58
N SER A 91 6.46 20.28 -0.72
CA SER A 91 7.60 21.05 -0.17
C SER A 91 8.20 21.95 -1.27
N GLU A 92 9.12 22.83 -0.89
CA GLU A 92 9.80 23.72 -1.82
C GLU A 92 10.66 22.97 -2.85
N GLU A 93 11.14 21.77 -2.51
CA GLU A 93 12.08 21.01 -3.33
C GLU A 93 11.48 19.73 -3.95
N ASN A 94 10.51 19.09 -3.29
CA ASN A 94 9.86 17.85 -3.77
C ASN A 94 8.40 17.73 -3.30
N SER A 95 7.52 17.15 -4.12
CA SER A 95 6.19 16.73 -3.65
C SER A 95 6.18 15.26 -3.29
N GLN A 96 5.35 14.90 -2.31
CA GLN A 96 5.15 13.53 -1.87
C GLN A 96 3.68 13.26 -1.57
N LEU A 97 3.33 11.99 -1.48
CA LEU A 97 2.06 11.54 -0.92
C LEU A 97 2.31 10.98 0.48
N SER A 98 1.51 11.43 1.43
CA SER A 98 1.36 10.81 2.74
C SER A 98 0.06 10.01 2.73
N VAL A 99 0.17 8.69 2.91
CA VAL A 99 -0.97 7.78 2.86
C VAL A 99 -1.28 7.25 4.24
N LYS A 100 -2.49 7.56 4.73
CA LYS A 100 -3.07 6.87 5.90
C LYS A 100 -3.71 5.58 5.43
N MET A 101 -3.09 4.44 5.75
CA MET A 101 -3.62 3.12 5.44
C MET A 101 -4.73 2.76 6.44
N GLU A 102 -5.91 2.41 5.94
CA GLU A 102 -7.07 2.07 6.80
C GLU A 102 -7.28 0.55 6.90
N ASN A 103 -7.10 -0.17 5.79
CA ASN A 103 -7.12 -1.62 5.79
C ASN A 103 -5.90 -2.15 5.07
N VAL A 104 -5.23 -3.11 5.69
CA VAL A 104 -4.11 -3.85 5.09
C VAL A 104 -4.48 -5.33 5.08
N GLU A 105 -4.43 -5.93 3.90
CA GLU A 105 -4.65 -7.36 3.69
C GLU A 105 -3.33 -8.01 3.29
N PHE A 106 -2.97 -9.06 4.01
CA PHE A 106 -1.83 -9.91 3.69
C PHE A 106 -2.32 -11.14 2.96
N VAL A 107 -1.71 -11.47 1.81
CA VAL A 107 -2.08 -12.65 1.02
C VAL A 107 -0.85 -13.52 0.78
N ASP A 108 -0.88 -14.72 1.34
CA ASP A 108 0.13 -15.75 1.13
C ASP A 108 -0.08 -16.45 -0.23
N THR A 109 0.99 -16.63 -0.99
CA THR A 109 1.02 -17.28 -2.29
C THR A 109 1.76 -18.64 -2.28
N ALA A 110 2.38 -19.05 -1.17
CA ALA A 110 3.06 -20.35 -1.05
C ALA A 110 2.10 -21.55 -0.92
N ASP A 111 0.87 -21.35 -0.43
CA ASP A 111 -0.16 -22.41 -0.35
C ASP A 111 -0.71 -22.86 -1.73
N TYR A 112 -0.21 -22.28 -2.82
CA TYR A 112 -0.66 -22.55 -4.19
C TYR A 112 -0.06 -23.81 -4.83
N SER A 113 0.94 -24.47 -4.23
CA SER A 113 1.66 -25.57 -4.89
C SER A 113 0.98 -26.95 -4.81
N ASN A 114 -0.12 -27.12 -4.05
CA ASN A 114 -0.71 -28.45 -3.81
C ASN A 114 -2.22 -28.61 -4.05
N ASN A 115 -2.96 -27.61 -4.52
CA ASN A 115 -4.37 -27.79 -4.86
C ASN A 115 -4.69 -27.41 -6.30
N SER A 116 -4.87 -28.46 -7.09
CA SER A 116 -5.51 -28.47 -8.41
C SER A 116 -6.94 -27.91 -8.30
N PHE A 117 -7.28 -27.03 -9.25
CA PHE A 117 -8.65 -26.67 -9.67
C PHE A 117 -9.73 -26.53 -8.57
N GLY A 118 -10.00 -25.30 -8.17
CA GLY A 118 -11.32 -24.90 -7.68
C GLY A 118 -11.35 -24.34 -6.25
N GLY A 119 -11.66 -23.05 -6.14
CA GLY A 119 -12.05 -22.41 -4.88
C GLY A 119 -10.99 -21.48 -4.31
N PHE A 120 -11.19 -20.17 -4.51
CA PHE A 120 -10.42 -19.12 -3.86
C PHE A 120 -10.67 -19.15 -2.34
N LEU A 121 -9.88 -19.90 -1.59
CA LEU A 121 -9.81 -19.73 -0.13
C LEU A 121 -8.91 -18.52 0.17
N ARG A 122 -9.51 -17.33 0.07
CA ARG A 122 -8.96 -16.11 0.67
C ARG A 122 -8.83 -16.36 2.18
N LYS A 123 -7.62 -16.63 2.66
CA LYS A 123 -7.30 -16.37 4.07
C LYS A 123 -7.00 -14.88 4.18
N SER A 124 -8.05 -14.05 4.04
CA SER A 124 -7.94 -12.62 4.28
C SER A 124 -7.74 -12.42 5.78
N VAL A 125 -6.50 -12.29 6.22
CA VAL A 125 -6.24 -11.76 7.56
C VAL A 125 -6.49 -10.26 7.46
N LYS A 126 -7.73 -9.85 7.73
CA LYS A 126 -8.09 -8.44 7.82
C LYS A 126 -7.49 -7.90 9.11
N MET A 127 -6.28 -7.37 9.05
CA MET A 127 -5.70 -6.63 10.16
C MET A 127 -6.28 -5.22 10.12
N MET A 128 -7.30 -4.98 10.95
CA MET A 128 -7.78 -3.63 11.21
C MET A 128 -6.71 -2.92 12.04
N ALA A 129 -5.83 -2.19 11.37
CA ALA A 129 -5.00 -1.21 12.02
C ALA A 129 -5.89 0.00 12.34
N SER A 130 -6.47 0.00 13.54
CA SER A 130 -7.20 1.17 14.04
C SER A 130 -6.17 2.20 14.53
N PHE A 131 -5.70 3.05 13.62
CA PHE A 131 -4.87 4.21 13.96
C PHE A 131 -5.76 5.26 14.65
N MET A 132 -5.84 5.18 15.98
CA MET A 132 -6.49 6.15 16.88
C MET A 132 -5.62 7.38 17.10
#